data_AF-A0A7R9N688-F1
#
_entry.id   AF-A0A7R9N688-F1
#
_cell.length_a   1.000
_cell.length_b   1.000
_cell.length_c   1.000
_cell.angle_alpha   90.00
_cell.angle_beta   90.00
_cell.angle_gamma   90.00
#
_symmetry.space_group_name_H-M   'P 1'
#
loop_
_entity.id
_entity.type
_entity.pdbx_description
1 polymer ?
#
loop_
_entity_poly.entity_id
_entity_poly.type
_entity_poly.pdbx_seq_one_letter_code
_entity_poly.pdbx_strand_id
1 'polypeptide(L)' 'MFEERLPVVSEKILDSIALDERVVKSNKKVYYVYSAVDVERNELILMRIYTNRNYPVTRSFRGVLRVLLEQAKIRR' A
#
# COMPACT_ATOMS: atom_id res chain seq x y z
N MET A 1 14.51 18.18 -18.32
CA MET A 1 13.89 18.27 -17.00
C MET A 1 12.67 17.35 -17.05
N PHE A 2 12.79 16.12 -16.54
CA PHE A 2 11.74 15.12 -16.66
C PHE A 2 10.84 15.22 -15.42
N GLU A 3 9.68 15.86 -15.56
CA GLU A 3 8.57 15.68 -14.61
C GLU A 3 7.90 14.34 -14.93
N GLU A 4 8.42 13.28 -14.31
CA GLU A 4 7.74 11.98 -14.31
C GLU A 4 6.55 12.08 -13.34
N ARG A 5 5.43 12.62 -13.84
CA ARG A 5 4.13 12.44 -13.19
C ARG A 5 3.76 10.98 -13.36
N LEU A 6 4.13 10.16 -12.36
CA LEU A 6 3.64 8.80 -12.27
C LEU A 6 2.13 8.86 -12.46
N PRO A 7 1.56 8.18 -13.46
CA PRO A 7 0.12 8.07 -13.53
C PRO A 7 -0.27 7.44 -12.21
N VAL A 8 -1.05 8.17 -11.41
CA VAL A 8 -1.82 7.57 -10.34
C VAL A 8 -2.83 6.70 -11.08
N VAL A 9 -2.36 5.53 -11.47
CA VAL A 9 -3.18 4.45 -11.98
C VAL A 9 -4.03 4.10 -10.77
N SER A 10 -5.18 4.76 -10.69
CA SER A 10 -6.36 4.25 -10.01
C SER A 10 -6.76 2.98 -10.77
N GLU A 11 -5.95 1.93 -10.62
CA GLU A 11 -6.42 0.57 -10.77
C GLU A 11 -7.61 0.53 -9.81
N LYS A 12 -8.80 0.33 -10.37
CA LYS A 12 -10.11 0.35 -9.71
C LYS A 12 -10.16 -0.79 -8.68
N ILE A 13 -9.50 -0.62 -7.55
CA ILE A 13 -9.36 -1.62 -6.50
C ILE A 13 -10.41 -1.26 -5.46
N LEU A 14 -11.61 -1.83 -5.60
CA LEU A 14 -12.67 -1.87 -4.58
C LEU A 14 -12.89 -0.54 -3.84
N ASP A 15 -13.92 0.22 -4.19
CA ASP A 15 -14.16 1.62 -3.78
C ASP A 15 -14.00 1.93 -2.25
N SER A 16 -13.95 0.91 -1.39
CA SER A 16 -13.74 1.00 0.06
C SER A 16 -12.31 0.76 0.57
N ILE A 17 -11.32 0.38 -0.26
CA ILE A 17 -9.96 0.12 0.23
C ILE A 17 -9.07 1.35 0.08
N ALA A 18 -8.70 1.96 1.21
CA ALA A 18 -7.74 3.05 1.26
C ALA A 18 -6.31 2.53 1.37
N LEU A 19 -5.39 3.19 0.66
CA LEU A 19 -3.95 2.97 0.76
C LEU A 19 -3.28 4.21 1.33
N ASP A 20 -2.43 4.03 2.34
CA ASP A 20 -1.66 5.12 2.93
C ASP A 20 -0.17 4.78 3.05
N GLU A 21 0.67 5.81 2.89
CA GLU A 21 2.12 5.75 3.11
C GLU A 21 2.51 6.78 4.18
N ARG A 22 3.10 6.31 5.28
CA ARG A 22 3.56 7.14 6.39
C ARG A 22 5.06 7.00 6.62
N VAL A 23 5.73 8.14 6.81
CA VAL A 23 7.14 8.17 7.19
C VAL A 23 7.27 8.23 8.71
N VAL A 24 7.99 7.26 9.28
CA VAL A 24 8.28 7.19 10.72
C VAL A 24 9.78 7.32 10.94
N LYS A 25 10.17 8.22 11.85
CA LYS A 25 11.58 8.40 12.26
C LYS A 25 11.78 7.80 13.64
N SER A 26 12.72 6.87 13.76
CA SER A 26 13.06 6.23 15.04
C SER A 26 14.54 5.85 15.06
N ASN A 27 15.21 6.02 16.20
CA ASN A 27 16.64 5.68 16.37
C ASN A 27 17.56 6.23 15.26
N LYS A 28 17.34 7.49 14.85
CA LYS A 28 18.07 8.17 13.75
C LYS A 28 17.90 7.49 12.37
N LYS A 29 16.98 6.54 12.23
CA LYS A 29 16.63 5.87 10.97
C LYS A 29 15.25 6.32 10.50
N VAL A 30 15.03 6.21 9.18
CA VAL A 30 13.76 6.52 8.52
C VAL A 30 13.12 5.22 8.05
N TYR A 31 11.83 5.09 8.32
CA TYR A 31 11.01 3.95 7.93
C TYR A 31 9.79 4.44 7.14
N TYR A 32 9.37 3.63 6.19
CA TYR A 32 8.22 3.89 5.33
C TYR A 32 7.18 2.80 5.60
N VAL A 33 6.10 3.19 6.24
CA VAL A 33 4.98 2.34 6.61
C VAL A 33 3.93 2.44 5.51
N TYR A 34 3.64 1.31 4.87
CA TYR A 34 2.58 1.16 3.89
C TYR A 34 1.43 0.45 4.57
N SER A 35 0.21 0.96 4.43
CA SER A 35 -1.00 0.36 4.98
C SER A 35 -2.12 0.31 3.95
N ALA A 36 -2.93 -0.74 4.05
CA ALA A 36 -4.15 -0.94 3.30
C ALA A 36 -5.29 -1.18 4.30
N VAL A 37 -6.33 -0.37 4.23
CA VAL A 37 -7.44 -0.37 5.19
C VAL A 37 -8.75 -0.49 4.44
N ASP A 38 -9.63 -1.38 4.89
CA ASP A 38 -11.03 -1.40 4.48
C ASP A 38 -11.75 -0.28 5.25
N VAL A 39 -12.14 0.78 4.55
CA VAL A 39 -12.77 1.98 5.12
C VAL A 39 -14.20 1.71 5.58
N GLU A 40 -14.90 0.77 4.94
CA GLU A 40 -16.28 0.43 5.34
C GLU A 40 -16.30 -0.34 6.66
N ARG A 41 -15.34 -1.25 6.83
CA ARG A 41 -15.24 -2.08 8.05
C ARG A 41 -14.34 -1.47 9.11
N ASN A 42 -13.59 -0.42 8.76
CA ASN A 42 -12.53 0.14 9.59
C ASN A 42 -11.49 -0.92 10.01
N GLU A 43 -11.16 -1.83 9.08
CA GLU A 43 -10.27 -2.97 9.32
C GLU A 43 -8.93 -2.81 8.59
N LEU A 44 -7.82 -3.04 9.29
CA LEU A 44 -6.49 -3.07 8.68
C LEU A 44 -6.31 -4.40 7.93
N ILE A 45 -6.15 -4.33 6.61
CA ILE A 45 -5.94 -5.50 5.76
C ILE A 45 -4.48 -5.91 5.74
N LEU A 46 -3.58 -4.95 5.51
CA LEU A 46 -2.16 -5.19 5.37
C LEU A 46 -1.35 -3.98 5.82
N MET A 47 -0.31 -4.21 6.61
CA MET A 47 0.71 -3.21 6.92
C MET A 47 2.10 -3.79 6.68
N ARG A 48 2.98 -3.02 6.04
CA ARG A 48 4.40 -3.37 5.87
C ARG A 48 5.29 -2.17 6.12
N ILE A 49 6.45 -2.43 6.69
CA ILE A 49 7.46 -1.42 6.99
C ILE A 49 8.68 -1.68 6.10
N TYR A 50 9.15 -0.63 5.44
CA TYR A 50 10.32 -0.67 4.59
C TYR A 50 11.34 0.36 5.06
N THR A 51 12.63 0.06 4.87
CA THR A 51 13.73 0.98 5.17
C THR A 51 14.04 1.91 3.99
N ASN A 52 13.42 1.69 2.83
CA ASN A 52 13.64 2.48 1.62
C ASN A 52 12.32 2.76 0.90
N ARG A 53 12.25 3.90 0.21
CA ARG A 53 11.09 4.32 -0.59
C ARG A 53 11.49 4.33 -2.06
N ASN A 54 11.19 3.24 -2.76
CA ASN A 54 11.47 3.11 -4.18
C ASN A 54 10.32 2.38 -4.88
N TYR A 55 10.28 2.50 -6.22
CA TYR A 55 9.22 1.91 -7.03
C TYR A 55 9.06 0.38 -6.83
N PRO A 56 10.13 -0.44 -6.75
CA PRO A 56 10.01 -1.87 -6.46
C PRO A 56 9.29 -2.18 -5.15
N VAL A 57 9.54 -1.41 -4.09
CA VAL A 57 8.89 -1.57 -2.78
C VAL A 57 7.39 -1.32 -2.89
N THR A 58 6.99 -0.20 -3.51
CA THR A 58 5.57 0.13 -3.70
C THR A 58 4.86 -0.92 -4.56
N ARG A 59 5.52 -1.41 -5.63
CA ARG A 59 4.99 -2.47 -6.50
C ARG A 59 4.83 -3.79 -5.75
N SER A 60 5.81 -4.15 -4.92
CA SER A 60 5.79 -5.35 -4.08
C SER A 60 4.60 -5.31 -3.11
N PHE A 61 4.40 -4.19 -2.42
CA PHE A 61 3.27 -4.01 -1.50
C PHE A 61 1.92 -4.21 -2.21
N ARG A 62 1.72 -3.55 -3.36
CA ARG A 62 0.49 -3.69 -4.17
C ARG A 62 0.28 -5.13 -4.66
N GLY A 63 1.34 -5.83 -5.04
CA GLY A 63 1.28 -7.23 -5.45
C GLY A 63 0.79 -8.16 -4.34
N VAL A 64 1.33 -7.99 -3.13
CA VAL A 64 0.88 -8.75 -1.95
C VAL A 64 -0.58 -8.43 -1.64
N LEU A 65 -0.95 -7.15 -1.62
CA LEU A 65 -2.33 -6.73 -1.38
C LEU A 65 -3.30 -7.37 -2.40
N ARG A 66 -2.95 -7.35 -3.70
CA ARG A 66 -3.76 -7.98 -4.75
C ARG A 66 -4.01 -9.46 -4.46
N VAL A 67 -2.97 -10.23 -4.12
CA VAL A 67 -3.12 -11.66 -3.82
C VAL A 67 -4.02 -11.88 -2.60
N LEU A 68 -3.89 -11.06 -1.55
CA LEU A 68 -4.74 -11.16 -0.36
C LEU A 68 -6.21 -10.85 -0.68
N LEU A 69 -6.47 -9.85 -1.51
CA LEU A 69 -7.83 -9.51 -1.92
C LEU A 69 -8.46 -10.58 -2.80
N GLU A 70 -7.70 -11.20 -3.70
CA GLU A 70 -8.19 -12.35 -4.48
C GLU A 70 -8.50 -13.56 -3.59
N GLN A 71 -7.66 -13.85 -2.59
CA GLN A 71 -7.97 -14.91 -1.62
C GLN A 71 -9.20 -14.59 -0.76
N ALA A 72 -9.40 -13.32 -0.39
CA ALA A 72 -10.57 -12.90 0.38
C ALA A 72 -11.86 -13.02 -0.43
N LYS A 73 -11.83 -12.76 -1.74
CA LYS A 73 -12.96 -12.97 -2.66
C LYS A 73 -13.31 -14.46 -2.82
N ILE A 74 -12.31 -15.34 -2.86
CA ILE A 74 -12.52 -16.81 -2.96
C ILE A 74 -13.21 -17.37 -1.71
N ARG A 75 -13.03 -16.73 -0.55
CA ARG A 75 -13.53 -17.21 0.74
C ARG A 75 -14.88 -16.61 1.18
N ARG A 76 -15.45 -15.68 0.41
CA ARG A 76 -16.67 -14.93 0.77
C ARG A 76 -17.83 -15.32 -0.13
#